data_AF-A0A3A1UL58-F1
#
_entry.id   AF-A0A3A1UL58-F1
#
_cell.length_a   1.000
_cell.length_b   1.000
_cell.length_c   1.000
_cell.angle_alpha   90.00
_cell.angle_beta   90.00
_cell.angle_gamma   90.00
#
_symmetry.space_group_name_H-M   'P 1'
#
loop_
_entity.id
_entity.type
_entity.pdbx_description
1 polymer ?
#
loop_
_entity_poly.entity_id
_entity_poly.type
_entity_poly.pdbx_seq_one_letter_code
_entity_poly.pdbx_strand_id
1 'polypeptide(L)'
;MPKQKVWILSAAGLIVIGLAVYGGISLTSKMNQVKELNTQIADAEQTDEQPGREDQANEDTPEQTGQQEPTPAATDSGSGNNQGKPAASPNNSSVPTSSSGNAVTHNPSPSATPKPNAGGKAGASEQPQDNTDKKAKRKQEIDASTTTKMEGLRATCSAKSSSLVAQIKAEIKGNEDTAVQTIQEKFLTKVIEAEAECDAKFSQLVEEAKAQYEAEDLDVQSLPDWSAEYEAAKTDARSAALVEIANAIGS
;
A
#
# COMPACT_ATOMS: atom_id res chain seq x y z
N MET A 1 47.81 13.23 -25.88
CA MET A 1 47.37 12.06 -25.07
C MET A 1 47.90 12.27 -23.65
N PRO A 2 47.19 11.91 -22.56
CA PRO A 2 46.16 10.88 -22.44
C PRO A 2 44.77 11.36 -22.01
N LYS A 3 43.77 10.59 -22.47
CA LYS A 3 42.33 10.64 -22.18
C LYS A 3 42.03 9.51 -21.18
N GLN A 4 41.78 9.79 -19.90
CA GLN A 4 41.29 8.78 -18.94
C GLN A 4 40.59 9.43 -17.74
N LYS A 5 39.42 10.08 -17.91
CA LYS A 5 38.59 10.53 -16.76
C LYS A 5 37.07 10.47 -16.97
N VAL A 6 36.57 9.73 -17.97
CA VAL A 6 35.11 9.77 -18.32
C VAL A 6 34.31 8.55 -17.83
N TRP A 7 34.91 7.55 -17.20
CA TRP A 7 34.21 6.27 -16.94
C TRP A 7 33.61 6.07 -15.54
N ILE A 8 33.64 7.07 -14.63
CA ILE A 8 33.16 6.89 -13.24
C ILE A 8 31.74 7.42 -13.01
N LEU A 9 31.09 8.06 -13.99
CA LEU A 9 29.77 8.69 -13.81
C LEU A 9 28.55 7.79 -14.10
N SER A 10 28.73 6.52 -14.51
CA SER A 10 27.59 5.65 -14.91
C SER A 10 27.00 4.74 -13.83
N ALA A 11 27.57 4.68 -12.62
CA ALA A 11 27.11 3.71 -11.61
C ALA A 11 26.01 4.23 -10.65
N ALA A 12 25.91 5.55 -10.42
CA ALA A 12 24.99 6.10 -9.43
C ALA A 12 23.53 6.20 -9.93
N GLY A 13 23.30 6.30 -11.25
CA GLY A 13 21.94 6.44 -11.82
C GLY A 13 21.10 5.15 -11.78
N LEU A 14 21.72 3.97 -11.73
CA LEU A 14 21.00 2.70 -11.79
C LEU A 14 20.40 2.26 -10.45
N ILE A 15 20.91 2.76 -9.32
CA ILE A 15 20.43 2.36 -7.99
C ILE A 15 19.06 2.99 -7.67
N VAL A 16 18.80 4.21 -8.15
CA VAL A 16 17.51 4.90 -7.92
C VAL A 16 16.38 4.28 -8.76
N ILE A 17 16.68 3.81 -9.97
CA ILE A 17 15.70 3.12 -10.83
C ILE A 17 15.37 1.72 -10.27
N GLY A 18 16.34 1.03 -9.66
CA GLY A 18 16.12 -0.28 -9.04
C GLY A 18 15.14 -0.27 -7.86
N LEU A 19 15.16 0.78 -7.02
CA LEU A 19 14.24 0.91 -5.89
C LEU A 19 12.80 1.24 -6.31
N ALA A 20 12.61 2.02 -7.39
CA ALA A 20 11.29 2.35 -7.91
C ALA A 20 10.59 1.12 -8.54
N VAL A 21 11.34 0.25 -9.23
CA VAL A 21 10.76 -0.96 -9.84
C VAL A 21 10.50 -2.04 -8.80
N TYR A 22 11.36 -2.22 -7.79
CA TYR A 22 11.14 -3.23 -6.75
C TYR A 22 10.01 -2.85 -5.77
N GLY A 23 9.81 -1.55 -5.51
CA GLY A 23 8.67 -1.07 -4.72
C GLY A 23 7.31 -1.15 -5.46
N GLY A 24 7.30 -0.95 -6.78
CA GLY A 24 6.07 -0.96 -7.58
C GLY A 24 5.39 -2.32 -7.71
N ILE A 25 6.15 -3.42 -7.70
CA ILE A 25 5.60 -4.78 -7.88
C ILE A 25 4.92 -5.30 -6.59
N SER A 26 5.29 -4.79 -5.41
CA SER A 26 4.66 -5.20 -4.15
C SER A 26 3.26 -4.56 -3.95
N LEU A 27 3.02 -3.38 -4.53
CA LEU A 27 1.74 -2.66 -4.41
C LEU A 27 0.68 -3.12 -5.42
N THR A 28 1.05 -3.47 -6.65
CA THR A 28 0.08 -3.94 -7.66
C THR A 28 -0.55 -5.29 -7.29
N SER A 29 0.18 -6.15 -6.57
CA SER A 29 -0.37 -7.43 -6.11
C SER A 29 -1.47 -7.27 -5.05
N LYS A 30 -1.40 -6.24 -4.18
CA LYS A 30 -2.44 -5.94 -3.18
C LYS A 30 -3.63 -5.19 -3.78
N MET A 31 -3.41 -4.35 -4.80
CA MET A 31 -4.47 -3.55 -5.41
C MET A 31 -5.41 -4.37 -6.30
N ASN A 32 -4.94 -5.49 -6.87
CA ASN A 32 -5.82 -6.46 -7.55
C ASN A 32 -6.70 -7.25 -6.56
N GLN A 33 -6.21 -7.57 -5.35
CA GLN A 33 -7.06 -8.20 -4.31
C GLN A 33 -8.20 -7.29 -3.87
N VAL A 34 -7.98 -5.98 -3.77
CA VAL A 34 -9.04 -5.04 -3.39
C VAL A 34 -10.09 -4.89 -4.50
N LYS A 35 -9.70 -4.91 -5.77
CA LYS A 35 -10.66 -4.94 -6.88
C LYS A 35 -11.47 -6.24 -6.91
N GLU A 36 -10.82 -7.37 -6.67
CA GLU A 36 -11.51 -8.68 -6.57
C GLU A 36 -12.54 -8.70 -5.43
N LEU A 37 -12.20 -8.17 -4.24
CA LEU A 37 -13.16 -8.08 -3.13
C LEU A 37 -14.30 -7.08 -3.42
N ASN A 38 -14.00 -5.95 -4.06
CA ASN A 38 -15.03 -4.95 -4.37
C ASN A 38 -15.98 -5.44 -5.48
N THR A 39 -15.48 -6.26 -6.42
CA THR A 39 -16.30 -6.95 -7.42
C THR A 39 -17.15 -8.06 -6.78
N GLN A 40 -16.63 -8.83 -5.83
CA GLN A 40 -17.43 -9.85 -5.12
C GLN A 40 -18.56 -9.25 -4.27
N ILE A 41 -18.38 -8.05 -3.72
CA ILE A 41 -19.45 -7.35 -2.98
C ILE A 41 -20.54 -6.86 -3.96
N ALA A 42 -20.16 -6.40 -5.16
CA ALA A 42 -21.11 -5.98 -6.18
C ALA A 42 -21.87 -7.15 -6.81
N ASP A 43 -21.22 -8.31 -7.00
CA ASP A 43 -21.86 -9.52 -7.54
C ASP A 43 -22.74 -10.24 -6.51
N ALA A 44 -22.50 -10.06 -5.20
CA ALA A 44 -23.34 -10.63 -4.15
C ALA A 44 -24.73 -9.97 -4.02
N GLU A 45 -24.96 -8.81 -4.63
CA GLU A 45 -26.27 -8.14 -4.68
C GLU A 45 -27.08 -8.44 -5.96
N GLN A 46 -26.52 -9.18 -6.92
CA GLN A 46 -27.21 -9.63 -8.13
C GLN A 46 -27.22 -11.16 -8.25
N THR A 47 -27.94 -11.83 -7.35
CA THR A 47 -28.38 -13.21 -7.60
C THR A 47 -29.83 -13.36 -7.17
N ASP A 48 -30.73 -12.79 -7.96
CA ASP A 48 -32.04 -13.40 -8.18
C ASP A 48 -32.57 -12.95 -9.55
N GLU A 49 -33.19 -13.89 -10.26
CA GLU A 49 -33.87 -13.76 -11.55
C GLU A 49 -33.02 -13.78 -12.85
N GLN A 50 -32.68 -14.99 -13.30
CA GLN A 50 -32.80 -15.34 -14.72
C GLN A 50 -33.46 -16.72 -14.86
N PRO A 51 -34.46 -16.86 -15.74
CA PRO A 51 -34.20 -17.69 -16.90
C PRO A 51 -34.80 -17.11 -18.20
N GLY A 52 -34.01 -17.14 -19.26
CA GLY A 52 -34.42 -16.77 -20.60
C GLY A 52 -33.32 -17.11 -21.60
N ARG A 53 -33.44 -18.29 -22.19
CA ARG A 53 -32.66 -18.90 -23.27
C ARG A 53 -32.80 -18.05 -24.54
N GLU A 54 -31.75 -17.92 -25.34
CA GLU A 54 -31.77 -18.31 -26.77
C GLU A 54 -30.37 -18.20 -27.44
N ASP A 55 -30.23 -19.07 -28.42
CA ASP A 55 -29.06 -19.50 -29.19
C ASP A 55 -28.22 -18.41 -29.86
N GLN A 56 -26.89 -18.62 -29.93
CA GLN A 56 -26.16 -18.29 -31.15
C GLN A 56 -24.89 -19.14 -31.36
N ALA A 57 -24.86 -19.73 -32.55
CA ALA A 57 -23.81 -20.59 -33.10
C ALA A 57 -22.86 -19.82 -34.04
N ASN A 58 -21.80 -20.52 -34.44
CA ASN A 58 -20.79 -20.29 -35.50
C ASN A 58 -19.55 -19.48 -35.12
N GLU A 59 -18.37 -20.13 -35.07
CA GLU A 59 -17.48 -20.54 -36.18
C GLU A 59 -16.78 -19.33 -36.82
N ASP A 60 -15.48 -19.14 -36.53
CA ASP A 60 -14.41 -19.38 -37.51
C ASP A 60 -13.03 -19.19 -36.83
N THR A 61 -12.13 -20.14 -37.03
CA THR A 61 -10.75 -20.14 -36.53
C THR A 61 -9.85 -20.59 -37.67
N PRO A 62 -8.85 -19.80 -38.09
CA PRO A 62 -7.76 -20.34 -38.88
C PRO A 62 -6.56 -20.70 -37.98
N GLU A 63 -6.14 -21.96 -38.14
CA GLU A 63 -4.81 -22.48 -37.81
C GLU A 63 -3.69 -21.59 -38.38
N GLN A 64 -2.60 -21.44 -37.61
CA GLN A 64 -1.29 -21.35 -38.24
C GLN A 64 -0.21 -22.04 -37.40
N THR A 65 0.30 -23.12 -37.99
CA THR A 65 1.35 -24.02 -37.54
C THR A 65 2.69 -23.62 -38.18
N GLY A 66 3.80 -23.77 -37.45
CA GLY A 66 5.17 -23.86 -38.02
C GLY A 66 6.18 -22.87 -37.41
N GLN A 67 7.05 -23.30 -36.51
CA GLN A 67 8.44 -23.77 -36.80
C GLN A 67 9.43 -22.65 -37.18
N GLN A 68 10.37 -22.31 -36.29
CA GLN A 68 11.80 -22.68 -36.42
C GLN A 68 12.70 -22.02 -35.36
N GLU A 69 13.40 -22.88 -34.62
CA GLU A 69 14.70 -22.62 -33.99
C GLU A 69 15.76 -22.39 -35.08
N PRO A 70 16.86 -21.66 -34.82
CA PRO A 70 18.08 -22.39 -34.48
C PRO A 70 18.99 -21.69 -33.45
N THR A 71 19.57 -22.50 -32.56
CA THR A 71 20.89 -22.25 -31.94
C THR A 71 21.98 -22.72 -32.95
N PRO A 72 23.21 -22.16 -32.98
CA PRO A 72 24.31 -22.74 -32.18
C PRO A 72 25.50 -21.82 -31.77
N ALA A 73 26.20 -22.30 -30.74
CA ALA A 73 27.68 -22.33 -30.54
C ALA A 73 28.48 -21.11 -29.99
N ALA A 74 28.79 -21.22 -28.68
CA ALA A 74 30.14 -21.37 -28.06
C ALA A 74 31.41 -20.69 -28.63
N THR A 75 32.13 -19.98 -27.74
CA THR A 75 33.61 -19.91 -27.57
C THR A 75 33.84 -19.29 -26.18
N ASP A 76 34.19 -20.02 -25.11
CA ASP A 76 35.46 -20.69 -24.73
C ASP A 76 36.65 -19.78 -24.37
N SER A 77 37.27 -20.09 -23.21
CA SER A 77 38.58 -19.70 -22.66
C SER A 77 38.84 -18.22 -22.31
N GLY A 78 39.24 -17.78 -21.10
CA GLY A 78 39.74 -18.34 -19.83
C GLY A 78 40.15 -17.12 -18.95
N SER A 79 40.74 -17.14 -17.75
CA SER A 79 41.15 -18.08 -16.71
C SER A 79 41.72 -17.19 -15.57
N GLY A 80 41.54 -17.54 -14.28
CA GLY A 80 42.31 -16.95 -13.17
C GLY A 80 41.52 -16.64 -11.88
N ASN A 81 41.17 -17.65 -11.08
CA ASN A 81 41.76 -18.05 -9.77
C ASN A 81 41.67 -17.06 -8.57
N ASN A 82 40.83 -17.41 -7.57
CA ASN A 82 41.22 -17.79 -6.19
C ASN A 82 39.96 -17.85 -5.28
N GLN A 83 39.44 -19.04 -4.95
CA GLN A 83 39.71 -19.85 -3.75
C GLN A 83 39.20 -19.24 -2.42
N GLY A 84 38.11 -19.84 -1.92
CA GLY A 84 37.57 -19.66 -0.57
C GLY A 84 36.22 -20.37 -0.34
N LYS A 85 36.25 -21.71 -0.15
CA LYS A 85 35.16 -22.60 0.36
C LYS A 85 35.75 -23.28 1.64
N PRO A 86 35.02 -23.94 2.58
CA PRO A 86 33.64 -24.42 2.44
C PRO A 86 32.70 -24.55 3.67
N ALA A 87 31.45 -24.93 3.32
CA ALA A 87 30.48 -25.79 4.04
C ALA A 87 29.66 -25.11 5.17
N ALA A 88 28.35 -25.36 5.34
CA ALA A 88 27.50 -26.46 4.88
C ALA A 88 26.03 -25.99 4.74
N SER A 89 25.29 -26.71 3.89
CA SER A 89 23.83 -26.69 3.76
C SER A 89 23.33 -28.11 4.03
N PRO A 90 22.17 -28.28 4.69
CA PRO A 90 21.11 -29.12 4.11
C PRO A 90 19.75 -28.39 4.23
N ASN A 91 19.01 -28.19 3.14
CA ASN A 91 18.10 -29.16 2.51
C ASN A 91 17.15 -29.82 3.52
N ASN A 92 15.88 -29.37 3.58
CA ASN A 92 14.77 -30.31 3.52
C ASN A 92 13.42 -29.64 3.19
N SER A 93 12.79 -30.20 2.16
CA SER A 93 11.38 -30.12 1.82
C SER A 93 10.46 -30.45 2.99
N SER A 94 9.27 -29.85 3.03
CA SER A 94 7.97 -30.55 3.07
C SER A 94 6.81 -29.56 3.19
N VAL A 95 5.92 -29.62 2.21
CA VAL A 95 4.55 -29.08 2.21
C VAL A 95 3.69 -29.93 3.15
N PRO A 96 2.56 -29.42 3.66
CA PRO A 96 1.33 -30.13 3.34
C PRO A 96 0.15 -29.22 2.95
N THR A 97 -0.45 -29.63 1.84
CA THR A 97 -1.84 -29.43 1.44
C THR A 97 -2.80 -29.89 2.55
N SER A 98 -3.88 -29.14 2.77
CA SER A 98 -5.10 -29.67 3.37
C SER A 98 -6.30 -29.07 2.66
N SER A 99 -6.95 -29.93 1.87
CA SER A 99 -8.24 -29.77 1.23
C SER A 99 -9.14 -30.85 1.81
N SER A 100 -10.26 -30.46 2.40
CA SER A 100 -11.48 -31.24 2.71
C SER A 100 -12.43 -30.24 3.36
N GLY A 101 -13.58 -29.84 2.81
CA GLY A 101 -14.56 -30.63 2.09
C GLY A 101 -15.39 -31.41 3.10
N ASN A 102 -16.53 -30.86 3.55
CA ASN A 102 -17.71 -31.65 3.93
C ASN A 102 -18.99 -30.80 4.11
N ALA A 103 -19.94 -31.12 3.24
CA ALA A 103 -21.35 -31.44 3.51
C ALA A 103 -22.26 -30.42 4.24
N VAL A 104 -23.11 -29.81 3.43
CA VAL A 104 -24.49 -29.41 3.75
C VAL A 104 -25.26 -30.59 4.38
N THR A 105 -25.98 -30.33 5.47
CA THR A 105 -27.13 -31.15 5.91
C THR A 105 -28.22 -30.20 6.41
N HIS A 106 -29.33 -30.15 5.67
CA HIS A 106 -30.60 -29.58 6.11
C HIS A 106 -31.32 -30.54 7.08
N ASN A 107 -32.18 -29.99 7.95
CA ASN A 107 -33.57 -30.39 8.32
C ASN A 107 -33.89 -30.19 9.85
N PRO A 108 -35.17 -30.15 10.32
CA PRO A 108 -35.76 -28.98 10.99
C PRO A 108 -36.34 -29.25 12.42
N SER A 109 -36.75 -28.17 13.12
CA SER A 109 -37.88 -27.97 14.09
C SER A 109 -38.20 -29.06 15.16
N PRO A 110 -38.56 -28.78 16.45
CA PRO A 110 -39.48 -27.70 16.87
C PRO A 110 -39.28 -27.02 18.25
N SER A 111 -39.94 -25.86 18.37
CA SER A 111 -40.70 -25.31 19.51
C SER A 111 -40.37 -25.77 20.94
N ALA A 112 -39.87 -24.82 21.76
CA ALA A 112 -40.03 -24.85 23.21
C ALA A 112 -40.39 -23.44 23.73
N THR A 113 -41.61 -23.34 24.25
CA THR A 113 -42.21 -22.18 24.92
C THR A 113 -41.44 -21.82 26.22
N PRO A 114 -41.04 -20.55 26.46
CA PRO A 114 -40.63 -20.12 27.78
C PRO A 114 -41.84 -19.73 28.63
N LYS A 115 -42.02 -20.44 29.73
CA LYS A 115 -42.99 -20.18 30.80
C LYS A 115 -42.62 -18.89 31.56
N PRO A 116 -43.55 -17.99 31.90
CA PRO A 116 -43.26 -16.82 32.71
C PRO A 116 -43.19 -17.25 34.18
N ASN A 117 -41.98 -17.26 34.76
CA ASN A 117 -41.85 -17.43 36.20
C ASN A 117 -41.68 -16.07 36.87
N ALA A 118 -42.76 -15.63 37.50
CA ALA A 118 -42.81 -14.47 38.36
C ALA A 118 -42.17 -14.77 39.72
N GLY A 119 -41.46 -13.78 40.26
CA GLY A 119 -41.21 -13.65 41.70
C GLY A 119 -39.82 -14.05 42.16
N GLY A 120 -38.96 -13.06 42.41
CA GLY A 120 -37.66 -13.33 43.02
C GLY A 120 -36.72 -12.15 43.20
N LYS A 121 -37.14 -11.16 43.99
CA LYS A 121 -36.30 -10.33 44.88
C LYS A 121 -35.18 -9.46 44.25
N ALA A 122 -35.42 -8.16 44.35
CA ALA A 122 -34.46 -7.06 44.22
C ALA A 122 -33.09 -7.38 44.86
N GLY A 123 -32.09 -7.58 44.01
CA GLY A 123 -30.71 -7.22 44.30
C GLY A 123 -30.39 -6.00 43.43
N ALA A 124 -30.32 -4.83 44.04
CA ALA A 124 -29.83 -3.62 43.40
C ALA A 124 -28.36 -3.86 43.03
N SER A 125 -28.12 -4.22 41.77
CA SER A 125 -26.79 -4.23 41.19
C SER A 125 -26.54 -2.83 40.66
N GLU A 126 -25.97 -1.97 41.50
CA GLU A 126 -25.52 -0.63 41.11
C GLU A 126 -24.42 -0.73 40.03
N GLN A 127 -24.75 -0.19 38.86
CA GLN A 127 -23.95 0.44 37.80
C GLN A 127 -22.48 0.00 37.54
N PRO A 128 -22.23 -0.46 36.30
CA PRO A 128 -21.00 -0.15 35.56
C PRO A 128 -21.21 0.78 34.35
N GLN A 129 -22.45 1.12 33.98
CA GLN A 129 -22.77 1.71 32.66
C GLN A 129 -22.15 3.09 32.41
N ASP A 130 -21.98 3.92 33.44
CA ASP A 130 -21.52 5.32 33.30
C ASP A 130 -20.04 5.43 32.85
N ASN A 131 -19.20 4.48 33.24
CA ASN A 131 -17.78 4.50 32.88
C ASN A 131 -17.52 4.11 31.41
N THR A 132 -18.33 3.20 30.85
CA THR A 132 -18.19 2.78 29.45
C THR A 132 -18.56 3.89 28.48
N ASP A 133 -19.68 4.58 28.73
CA ASP A 133 -20.14 5.69 27.89
C ASP A 133 -19.16 6.87 27.94
N LYS A 134 -18.60 7.15 29.12
CA LYS A 134 -17.56 8.18 29.29
C LYS A 134 -16.28 7.84 28.52
N LYS A 135 -15.79 6.60 28.59
CA LYS A 135 -14.59 6.16 27.83
C LYS A 135 -14.82 6.21 26.33
N ALA A 136 -15.98 5.76 25.85
CA ALA A 136 -16.33 5.83 24.43
C ALA A 136 -16.37 7.29 23.93
N LYS A 137 -16.95 8.19 24.72
CA LYS A 137 -16.97 9.62 24.41
C LYS A 137 -15.55 10.23 24.37
N ARG A 138 -14.70 9.90 25.35
CA ARG A 138 -13.30 10.37 25.36
C ARG A 138 -12.51 9.86 24.17
N LYS A 139 -12.66 8.59 23.82
CA LYS A 139 -12.06 8.01 22.61
C LYS A 139 -12.45 8.81 21.38
N GLN A 140 -13.75 9.05 21.19
CA GLN A 140 -14.26 9.81 20.04
C GLN A 140 -13.72 11.24 20.00
N GLU A 141 -13.60 11.91 21.14
CA GLU A 141 -13.03 13.27 21.23
C GLU A 141 -11.54 13.29 20.84
N ILE A 142 -10.74 12.33 21.30
CA ILE A 142 -9.32 12.20 20.95
C ILE A 142 -9.16 11.86 19.47
N ASP A 143 -9.95 10.92 18.95
CA ASP A 143 -9.94 10.52 17.55
C ASP A 143 -10.27 11.69 16.63
N ALA A 144 -11.34 12.43 16.94
CA ALA A 144 -11.74 13.60 16.17
C ALA A 144 -10.67 14.70 16.20
N SER A 145 -10.14 15.01 17.39
CA SER A 145 -9.10 16.03 17.54
C SER A 145 -7.83 15.68 16.76
N THR A 146 -7.38 14.44 16.86
CA THR A 146 -6.18 13.97 16.16
C THR A 146 -6.41 13.96 14.65
N THR A 147 -7.57 13.50 14.19
CA THR A 147 -7.95 13.53 12.77
C THR A 147 -7.91 14.95 12.21
N THR A 148 -8.48 15.93 12.91
CA THR A 148 -8.39 17.35 12.50
C THR A 148 -6.94 17.84 12.40
N LYS A 149 -6.08 17.47 13.35
CA LYS A 149 -4.65 17.82 13.28
C LYS A 149 -3.95 17.15 12.08
N MET A 150 -4.28 15.89 11.79
CA MET A 150 -3.76 15.15 10.63
C MET A 150 -4.20 15.79 9.31
N GLU A 151 -5.46 16.21 9.19
CA GLU A 151 -5.97 16.93 8.02
C GLU A 151 -5.23 18.26 7.80
N GLY A 152 -4.98 19.01 8.87
CA GLY A 152 -4.18 20.24 8.82
C GLY A 152 -2.73 19.98 8.40
N LEU A 153 -2.12 18.90 8.90
CA LEU A 153 -0.80 18.47 8.47
C LEU A 153 -0.79 18.10 6.98
N ARG A 154 -1.76 17.31 6.51
CA ARG A 154 -1.91 16.91 5.11
C ARG A 154 -2.03 18.13 4.20
N ALA A 155 -2.86 19.11 4.56
CA ALA A 155 -3.00 20.34 3.79
C ALA A 155 -1.67 21.12 3.70
N THR A 156 -0.96 21.24 4.82
CA THR A 156 0.34 21.91 4.90
C THR A 156 1.40 21.22 4.04
N CYS A 157 1.51 19.89 4.15
CA CYS A 157 2.45 19.07 3.40
C CYS A 157 2.15 19.08 1.90
N SER A 158 0.87 19.00 1.53
CA SER A 158 0.41 19.11 0.14
C SER A 158 0.74 20.48 -0.46
N ALA A 159 0.51 21.57 0.28
CA ALA A 159 0.87 22.92 -0.16
C ALA A 159 2.39 23.08 -0.35
N LYS A 160 3.21 22.54 0.58
CA LYS A 160 4.67 22.56 0.48
C LYS A 160 5.16 21.76 -0.73
N SER A 161 4.60 20.57 -0.95
CA SER A 161 4.88 19.74 -2.13
C SER A 161 4.53 20.47 -3.43
N SER A 162 3.32 21.03 -3.51
CA SER A 162 2.85 21.79 -4.68
C SER A 162 3.72 23.01 -4.98
N SER A 163 4.18 23.72 -3.94
CA SER A 163 5.12 24.83 -4.08
C SER A 163 6.48 24.40 -4.63
N LEU A 164 7.01 23.26 -4.17
CA LEU A 164 8.26 22.70 -4.69
C LEU A 164 8.11 22.29 -6.16
N VAL A 165 7.01 21.62 -6.51
CA VAL A 165 6.69 21.27 -7.90
C VAL A 165 6.63 22.52 -8.79
N ALA A 166 5.95 23.58 -8.35
CA ALA A 166 5.88 24.83 -9.10
C ALA A 166 7.27 25.46 -9.32
N GLN A 167 8.15 25.44 -8.32
CA GLN A 167 9.53 25.91 -8.45
C GLN A 167 10.34 25.05 -9.42
N ILE A 168 10.20 23.73 -9.36
CA ILE A 168 10.86 22.80 -10.30
C ILE A 168 10.39 23.09 -11.73
N LYS A 169 9.09 23.23 -11.95
CA LYS A 169 8.52 23.56 -13.28
C LYS A 169 9.05 24.89 -13.82
N ALA A 170 9.20 25.90 -12.95
CA ALA A 170 9.76 27.19 -13.33
C ALA A 170 11.24 27.08 -13.73
N GLU A 171 12.03 26.27 -13.01
CA GLU A 171 13.44 26.04 -13.33
C GLU A 171 13.61 25.26 -14.65
N ILE A 172 12.77 24.25 -14.92
CA ILE A 172 12.76 23.49 -16.18
C ILE A 172 12.60 24.43 -17.38
N LYS A 173 11.58 25.30 -17.33
CA LYS A 173 11.28 26.25 -18.42
C LYS A 173 12.36 27.30 -18.63
N GLY A 174 13.21 27.55 -17.63
CA GLY A 174 14.27 28.55 -17.70
C GLY A 174 15.59 28.03 -18.28
N ASN A 175 15.84 26.71 -18.21
CA ASN A 175 17.15 26.11 -18.53
C ASN A 175 17.02 24.65 -19.02
N GLU A 176 16.46 24.42 -20.21
CA GLU A 176 16.17 23.08 -20.75
C GLU A 176 17.39 22.12 -20.75
N ASP A 177 18.58 22.61 -21.13
CA ASP A 177 19.78 21.77 -21.30
C ASP A 177 20.50 21.39 -20.00
N THR A 178 20.26 22.12 -18.90
CA THR A 178 20.88 21.86 -17.58
C THR A 178 19.86 21.56 -16.48
N ALA A 179 18.58 21.45 -16.83
CA ALA A 179 17.47 21.32 -15.89
C ALA A 179 17.64 20.11 -14.97
N VAL A 180 17.94 18.92 -15.51
CA VAL A 180 17.89 17.67 -14.72
C VAL A 180 18.92 17.66 -13.59
N GLN A 181 20.18 18.00 -13.87
CA GLN A 181 21.23 18.03 -12.84
C GLN A 181 20.98 19.16 -11.83
N THR A 182 20.57 20.33 -12.32
CA THR A 182 20.23 21.48 -11.46
C THR A 182 19.04 21.16 -10.56
N ILE A 183 18.05 20.42 -11.06
CA ILE A 183 16.89 20.00 -10.29
C ILE A 183 17.28 19.00 -9.21
N GLN A 184 18.10 18.01 -9.57
CA GLN A 184 18.59 17.03 -8.62
C GLN A 184 19.41 17.69 -7.51
N GLU A 185 20.32 18.61 -7.83
CA GLU A 185 21.15 19.27 -6.82
C GLU A 185 20.37 20.27 -5.96
N LYS A 186 19.48 21.08 -6.55
CA LYS A 186 18.79 22.17 -5.83
C LYS A 186 17.50 21.73 -5.14
N PHE A 187 16.76 20.78 -5.71
CA PHE A 187 15.42 20.44 -5.23
C PHE A 187 15.33 19.09 -4.55
N LEU A 188 16.22 18.13 -4.81
CA LEU A 188 16.19 16.84 -4.12
C LEU A 188 16.30 17.02 -2.60
N THR A 189 17.28 17.82 -2.15
CA THR A 189 17.46 18.13 -0.72
C THR A 189 16.22 18.81 -0.13
N LYS A 190 15.62 19.76 -0.85
CA LYS A 190 14.40 20.45 -0.40
C LYS A 190 13.20 19.52 -0.29
N VAL A 191 13.07 18.57 -1.22
CA VAL A 191 12.00 17.55 -1.18
C VAL A 191 12.21 16.62 0.02
N ILE A 192 13.43 16.14 0.24
CA ILE A 192 13.76 15.29 1.39
C ILE A 192 13.49 16.02 2.71
N GLU A 193 13.94 17.27 2.84
CA GLU A 193 13.67 18.10 4.03
C GLU A 193 12.18 18.36 4.24
N ALA A 194 11.44 18.62 3.16
CA ALA A 194 10.00 18.83 3.22
C ALA A 194 9.25 17.58 3.69
N GLU A 195 9.63 16.42 3.18
CA GLU A 195 9.05 15.15 3.58
C GLU A 195 9.41 14.81 5.03
N ALA A 196 10.69 14.94 5.42
CA ALA A 196 11.13 14.67 6.78
C ALA A 196 10.42 15.54 7.82
N GLU A 197 10.14 16.81 7.50
CA GLU A 197 9.35 17.69 8.39
C GLU A 197 7.91 17.19 8.55
N CYS A 198 7.29 16.73 7.46
CA CYS A 198 5.94 16.15 7.48
C CYS A 198 5.91 14.84 8.27
N ASP A 199 6.88 13.95 8.05
CA ASP A 199 7.00 12.67 8.76
C ASP A 199 7.22 12.87 10.26
N ALA A 200 8.05 13.85 10.64
CA ALA A 200 8.29 14.19 12.04
C ALA A 200 7.02 14.70 12.73
N LYS A 201 6.27 15.61 12.08
CA LYS A 201 5.00 16.13 12.60
C LYS A 201 3.93 15.04 12.67
N PHE A 202 3.86 14.16 11.67
CA PHE A 202 2.95 13.02 11.69
C PHE A 202 3.24 12.10 12.88
N SER A 203 4.52 11.72 13.05
CA SER A 203 4.95 10.87 14.16
C SER A 203 4.62 11.51 15.51
N GLN A 204 4.85 12.82 15.64
CA GLN A 204 4.49 13.56 16.85
C GLN A 204 3.00 13.50 17.17
N LEU A 205 2.12 13.65 16.17
CA LEU A 205 0.67 13.58 16.36
C LEU A 205 0.21 12.17 16.78
N VAL A 206 0.79 11.12 16.19
CA VAL A 206 0.50 9.73 16.57
C VAL A 206 0.91 9.46 18.02
N GLU A 207 2.12 9.87 18.40
CA GLU A 207 2.60 9.69 19.78
C GLU A 207 1.79 10.53 20.78
N GLU A 208 1.36 11.74 20.42
CA GLU A 208 0.46 12.55 21.24
C GLU A 208 -0.89 11.84 21.46
N ALA A 209 -1.46 11.23 20.43
CA ALA A 209 -2.72 10.50 20.53
C ALA A 209 -2.59 9.23 21.37
N LYS A 210 -1.48 8.47 21.21
CA LYS A 210 -1.17 7.32 22.09
C LYS A 210 -1.11 7.74 23.56
N ALA A 211 -0.40 8.82 23.86
CA ALA A 211 -0.30 9.34 25.23
C ALA A 211 -1.67 9.75 25.80
N GLN A 212 -2.55 10.33 24.98
CA GLN A 212 -3.92 10.66 25.40
C GLN A 212 -4.77 9.41 25.67
N TYR A 213 -4.61 8.36 24.85
CA TYR A 213 -5.28 7.08 25.07
C TYR A 213 -4.85 6.44 26.38
N GLU A 214 -3.54 6.37 26.64
CA GLU A 214 -2.99 5.83 27.88
C GLU A 214 -3.46 6.63 29.10
N ALA A 215 -3.52 7.97 29.01
CA ALA A 215 -3.98 8.83 30.09
C ALA A 215 -5.46 8.65 30.44
N GLU A 216 -6.30 8.25 29.48
CA GLU A 216 -7.73 7.98 29.66
C GLU A 216 -8.03 6.48 29.88
N ASP A 217 -7.00 5.65 30.07
CA ASP A 217 -7.12 4.19 30.26
C ASP A 217 -7.91 3.52 29.09
N LEU A 218 -7.63 4.00 27.87
CA LEU A 218 -8.16 3.48 26.61
C LEU A 218 -7.17 2.49 25.98
N ASP A 219 -7.69 1.51 25.25
CA ASP A 219 -6.86 0.54 24.54
C ASP A 219 -6.16 1.19 23.33
N VAL A 220 -4.83 1.27 23.38
CA VAL A 220 -3.98 1.81 22.31
C VAL A 220 -4.12 0.99 21.02
N GLN A 221 -4.50 -0.29 21.09
CA GLN A 221 -4.77 -1.11 19.89
C GLN A 221 -6.04 -0.67 19.15
N SER A 222 -6.91 0.13 19.79
CA SER A 222 -8.12 0.68 19.19
C SER A 222 -7.92 2.06 18.54
N LEU A 223 -6.66 2.50 18.40
CA LEU A 223 -6.31 3.69 17.63
C LEU A 223 -6.64 3.51 16.14
N PRO A 224 -7.10 4.55 15.45
CA PRO A 224 -7.23 4.54 14.00
C PRO A 224 -5.88 4.32 13.31
N ASP A 225 -5.91 3.72 12.11
CA ASP A 225 -4.71 3.48 11.30
C ASP A 225 -4.30 4.72 10.49
N TRP A 226 -4.01 5.83 11.20
CA TRP A 226 -3.55 7.07 10.55
C TRP A 226 -2.23 6.89 9.80
N SER A 227 -1.44 5.86 10.11
CA SER A 227 -0.18 5.57 9.42
C SER A 227 -0.42 5.09 7.99
N ALA A 228 -1.37 4.18 7.79
CA ALA A 228 -1.76 3.76 6.45
C ALA A 228 -2.34 4.93 5.63
N GLU A 229 -3.19 5.76 6.23
CA GLU A 229 -3.76 6.94 5.56
C GLU A 229 -2.69 7.96 5.17
N TYR A 230 -1.73 8.22 6.06
CA TYR A 230 -0.62 9.13 5.80
C TYR A 230 0.29 8.63 4.67
N GLU A 231 0.69 7.36 4.67
CA GLU A 231 1.54 6.77 3.64
C GLU A 231 0.83 6.70 2.27
N ALA A 232 -0.48 6.43 2.26
CA ALA A 232 -1.29 6.52 1.05
C ALA A 232 -1.28 7.96 0.49
N ALA A 233 -1.56 8.96 1.34
CA ALA A 233 -1.56 10.36 0.93
C ALA A 233 -0.17 10.83 0.45
N LYS A 234 0.92 10.34 1.06
CA LYS A 234 2.30 10.62 0.65
C LYS A 234 2.60 10.05 -0.73
N THR A 235 2.18 8.81 -0.98
CA THR A 235 2.36 8.13 -2.28
C THR A 235 1.58 8.84 -3.38
N ASP A 236 0.33 9.23 -3.11
CA ASP A 236 -0.50 10.00 -4.03
C ASP A 236 0.14 11.35 -4.38
N ALA A 237 0.60 12.10 -3.36
CA ALA A 237 1.26 13.39 -3.57
C ALA A 237 2.55 13.26 -4.40
N ARG A 238 3.36 12.22 -4.17
CA ARG A 238 4.58 11.94 -4.93
C ARG A 238 4.25 11.61 -6.39
N SER A 239 3.26 10.75 -6.64
CA SER A 239 2.88 10.39 -8.00
C SER A 239 2.33 11.58 -8.78
N ALA A 240 1.48 12.40 -8.17
CA ALA A 240 0.96 13.63 -8.76
C ALA A 240 2.08 14.63 -9.09
N ALA A 241 3.04 14.81 -8.17
CA ALA A 241 4.20 15.66 -8.39
C ALA A 241 5.06 15.19 -9.58
N LEU A 242 5.29 13.89 -9.71
CA LEU A 242 6.06 13.33 -10.83
C LEU A 242 5.36 13.55 -12.17
N VAL A 243 4.03 13.39 -12.23
CA VAL A 243 3.23 13.66 -13.44
C VAL A 243 3.34 15.14 -13.85
N GLU A 244 3.19 16.06 -12.89
CA GLU A 244 3.31 17.50 -13.13
C GLU A 244 4.69 17.92 -13.63
N ILE A 245 5.75 17.31 -13.07
CA ILE A 245 7.14 17.55 -13.49
C ILE A 245 7.37 16.96 -14.88
N ALA A 246 6.94 15.73 -15.14
CA ALA A 246 7.10 15.07 -16.44
C ALA A 246 6.41 15.86 -17.56
N ASN A 247 5.19 16.35 -17.31
CA ASN A 247 4.47 17.21 -18.25
C ASN A 247 5.24 18.50 -18.56
N ALA A 248 5.96 19.06 -17.58
CA ALA A 248 6.75 20.27 -17.80
C ALA A 248 8.05 20.04 -18.57
N ILE A 249 8.57 18.81 -18.62
CA ILE A 249 9.75 18.45 -19.42
C ILE A 249 9.34 18.14 -20.87
N GLY A 250 8.15 17.56 -21.07
CA GLY A 250 7.64 17.21 -22.40
C GLY A 250 6.88 18.33 -23.13
N SER A 251 6.68 19.49 -22.50
CA SER A 251 6.00 20.67 -23.07
C SER A 251 6.99 21.72 -23.53
#